data_AF-A0A1S3R292-F1
#
_entry.id   AF-A0A1S3R292-F1
#
_cell.length_a   1.000
_cell.length_b   1.000
_cell.length_c   1.000
_cell.angle_alpha   90.00
_cell.angle_beta   90.00
_cell.angle_gamma   90.00
#
_symmetry.space_group_name_H-M   'P 1'
#
loop_
_entity.id
_entity.type
_entity.pdbx_description
1 polymer ?
#
loop_
_entity_poly.entity_id
_entity_poly.type
_entity_poly.pdbx_seq_one_letter_code
_entity_poly.pdbx_strand_id
1 'polypeptide(L)'
;MGEKPLKILACGDVEGNINAVFNRVRTVQKKSGQFDLLLCVGNFFGSSPEAQAEWQEYKSGAKKAPIHTYILGAASQETTRFFPSADGCELADNITYLGKSRL
;
A
#
# COMPACT_ATOMS: atom_id res chain seq x y z
N MET A 1 4.10 -2.70 32.42
CA MET A 1 4.78 -2.36 31.15
C MET A 1 3.73 -1.67 30.29
N GLY A 2 3.81 -0.36 30.07
CA GLY A 2 2.78 0.37 29.33
C GLY A 2 2.82 -0.03 27.86
N GLU A 3 1.65 -0.30 27.26
CA GLU A 3 1.56 -0.58 25.84
C GLU A 3 2.10 0.60 25.04
N LYS A 4 3.05 0.34 24.13
CA LYS A 4 3.62 1.37 23.28
C LYS A 4 2.53 1.81 22.29
N PRO A 5 2.27 3.12 22.15
CA PRO A 5 1.25 3.60 21.22
C PRO A 5 1.63 3.23 19.77
N LEU A 6 0.65 2.71 19.03
CA LEU A 6 0.79 2.41 17.60
C LEU A 6 0.98 3.70 16.81
N LYS A 7 2.00 3.73 15.95
CA LYS A 7 2.31 4.83 15.04
C LYS A 7 1.96 4.43 13.61
N ILE A 8 0.91 5.05 13.08
CA ILE A 8 0.37 4.74 11.76
C ILE A 8 0.65 5.92 10.82
N LEU A 9 1.17 5.63 9.63
CA LEU A 9 1.16 6.57 8.51
C LEU A 9 -0.12 6.36 7.70
N ALA A 10 -0.72 7.45 7.21
CA ALA A 10 -1.83 7.39 6.28
C ALA A 10 -1.47 8.15 4.99
N CYS A 11 -1.86 7.61 3.84
CA CYS A 11 -1.78 8.29 2.55
C CYS A 11 -3.10 8.18 1.80
N GLY A 12 -3.41 9.20 1.00
CA GLY A 12 -4.55 9.21 0.09
C GLY A 12 -4.24 8.48 -1.22
N ASP A 13 -4.54 9.14 -2.33
CA ASP A 13 -4.32 8.58 -3.67
C ASP A 13 -2.83 8.47 -4.01
N VAL A 14 -2.43 7.26 -4.39
CA VAL A 14 -1.09 6.92 -4.88
C VAL A 14 -1.06 6.93 -6.41
N GLU A 15 -2.16 6.49 -7.04
CA GLU A 15 -2.36 6.43 -8.49
C GLU A 15 -1.21 5.70 -9.22
N GLY A 16 -0.63 4.68 -8.58
CA GLY A 16 0.49 3.91 -9.12
C GLY A 16 1.89 4.49 -8.87
N ASN A 17 2.02 5.66 -8.23
CA ASN A 17 3.30 6.25 -7.84
C ASN A 17 3.86 5.63 -6.52
N ILE A 18 3.93 4.30 -6.45
CA ILE A 18 4.27 3.52 -5.26
C ILE A 18 5.67 3.87 -4.71
N ASN A 19 6.66 4.00 -5.59
CA ASN A 19 8.04 4.37 -5.33
C ASN A 19 8.12 5.75 -4.67
N ALA A 20 7.33 6.71 -5.16
CA ALA A 20 7.30 8.05 -4.59
C ALA A 20 6.80 8.02 -3.13
N VAL A 21 5.70 7.30 -2.88
CA VAL A 21 5.14 7.12 -1.53
C VAL A 21 6.13 6.39 -0.62
N PHE A 22 6.71 5.28 -1.07
CA PHE A 22 7.65 4.50 -0.25
C PHE A 22 8.98 5.24 0.01
N ASN A 23 9.46 6.05 -0.94
CA ASN A 23 10.59 6.94 -0.70
C ASN A 23 10.27 8.00 0.36
N ARG A 24 9.06 8.55 0.35
CA ARG A 24 8.60 9.47 1.37
C ARG A 24 8.48 8.79 2.74
N VAL A 25 7.93 7.58 2.79
CA VAL A 25 7.88 6.76 4.03
C VAL A 25 9.29 6.54 4.59
N ARG A 26 10.25 6.10 3.77
CA ARG A 26 11.66 5.93 4.20
C ARG A 26 12.24 7.22 4.78
N THR A 27 11.93 8.36 4.17
CA THR A 27 12.39 9.67 4.64
C THR A 27 11.76 10.06 5.97
N VAL A 28 10.46 9.84 6.13
CA VAL A 28 9.73 10.12 7.37
C VAL A 28 10.22 9.23 8.51
N GLN A 29 10.40 7.92 8.27
CA GLN A 29 10.92 7.01 9.29
C GLN A 29 12.32 7.40 9.78
N LYS A 30 13.19 7.83 8.86
CA LYS A 30 14.52 8.35 9.21
C LYS A 30 14.48 9.62 10.07
N LYS A 31 13.48 10.49 9.87
CA LYS A 31 13.37 11.79 10.57
C LYS A 31 12.59 11.71 11.88
N SER A 32 11.51 10.94 11.92
CA SER A 32 10.51 10.95 12.99
C SER A 32 10.50 9.66 13.82
N GLY A 33 11.38 8.71 13.48
CA GLY A 33 11.47 7.39 14.09
C GLY A 33 10.61 6.36 13.37
N GLN A 34 10.68 5.10 13.83
CA GLN A 34 9.96 4.00 13.19
C GLN A 34 8.45 4.11 13.40
N PHE A 35 7.71 3.78 12.35
CA PHE A 35 6.26 3.60 12.33
C PHE A 35 5.94 2.11 12.20
N ASP A 36 4.73 1.72 12.61
CA ASP A 36 4.33 0.32 12.63
C ASP A 36 3.67 -0.12 11.30
N LEU A 37 2.86 0.76 10.69
CA LEU A 37 2.22 0.47 9.39
C LEU A 37 1.92 1.74 8.57
N LEU A 38 1.71 1.54 7.27
CA LEU A 38 1.14 2.50 6.32
C LEU A 38 -0.27 2.07 5.92
N LEU A 39 -1.24 2.99 5.97
CA LEU A 39 -2.59 2.80 5.48
C LEU A 39 -2.84 3.70 4.26
N CYS A 40 -3.07 3.10 3.11
CA CYS A 40 -3.52 3.79 1.90
C CYS A 40 -5.05 3.80 1.85
N VAL A 41 -5.64 4.97 2.09
CA VAL A 41 -7.10 5.19 2.07
C VAL A 41 -7.65 5.64 0.72
N GLY A 42 -6.80 5.81 -0.29
CA GLY A 42 -7.17 6.18 -1.65
C GLY A 42 -6.78 5.14 -2.69
N ASN A 43 -6.75 5.56 -3.95
CA ASN A 43 -6.36 4.75 -5.10
C ASN A 43 -4.90 4.34 -5.03
N PHE A 44 -4.62 3.08 -4.73
CA PHE A 44 -3.24 2.59 -4.68
C PHE A 44 -2.65 2.35 -6.08
N PHE A 45 -3.44 1.75 -6.98
CA PHE A 45 -3.01 1.36 -8.33
C PHE A 45 -3.27 2.47 -9.36
N GLY A 46 -2.45 2.50 -10.41
CA GLY A 46 -2.64 3.36 -11.59
C GLY A 46 -2.91 2.55 -12.85
N SER A 47 -3.56 3.16 -13.84
CA SER A 47 -3.89 2.51 -15.12
C SER A 47 -2.79 2.64 -16.18
N SER A 48 -1.83 3.56 -16.04
CA SER A 48 -0.78 3.78 -17.03
C SER A 48 0.19 2.60 -17.15
N PRO A 49 0.85 2.40 -18.31
CA PRO A 49 1.87 1.36 -18.47
C PRO A 49 3.01 1.46 -17.44
N GLU A 50 3.41 2.66 -17.07
CA GLU A 50 4.47 2.93 -16.10
C GLU A 50 4.05 2.51 -14.68
N ALA A 51 2.83 2.87 -14.28
CA ALA A 51 2.24 2.46 -13.00
C ALA A 51 2.11 0.92 -12.91
N GLN A 52 1.72 0.27 -14.01
CA GLN A 52 1.64 -1.18 -14.07
C GLN A 52 3.01 -1.84 -13.95
N ALA A 53 4.01 -1.33 -14.69
CA ALA A 53 5.38 -1.84 -14.62
C ALA A 53 5.95 -1.71 -13.20
N GLU A 54 5.72 -0.56 -12.57
CA GLU A 54 6.15 -0.33 -11.19
C GLU A 54 5.50 -1.29 -10.21
N TRP A 55 4.19 -1.55 -10.33
CA TRP A 55 3.52 -2.56 -9.53
C TRP A 55 4.10 -3.96 -9.73
N GLN A 56 4.48 -4.34 -10.96
CA GLN A 56 5.10 -5.65 -11.21
C GLN A 56 6.44 -5.83 -10.49
N GLU A 57 7.22 -4.76 -10.29
CA GLU A 57 8.46 -4.83 -9.53
C GLU A 57 8.20 -5.21 -8.06
N TYR A 58 7.12 -4.71 -7.46
CA TYR A 58 6.71 -5.10 -6.10
C TYR A 58 6.10 -6.50 -6.07
N LYS A 59 5.23 -6.81 -7.03
CA LYS A 59 4.56 -8.12 -7.11
C LYS A 59 5.53 -9.27 -7.34
N SER A 60 6.61 -9.05 -8.10
CA SER A 60 7.68 -10.04 -8.32
C SER A 60 8.70 -10.12 -7.18
N GLY A 61 8.69 -9.17 -6.25
CA GLY A 61 9.67 -9.08 -5.15
C GLY A 61 11.00 -8.41 -5.54
N ALA A 62 11.12 -7.85 -6.75
CA ALA A 62 12.28 -7.05 -7.15
C ALA A 62 12.42 -5.78 -6.30
N LYS A 63 11.28 -5.20 -5.87
CA LYS A 63 11.20 -4.12 -4.88
C LYS A 63 10.40 -4.58 -3.66
N LYS A 64 10.70 -3.99 -2.51
CA LYS A 64 10.04 -4.28 -1.22
C LYS A 64 9.45 -3.04 -0.59
N ALA A 65 8.25 -3.19 -0.01
CA ALA A 65 7.64 -2.13 0.77
C ALA A 65 8.46 -1.88 2.05
N PRO A 66 8.77 -0.61 2.38
CA PRO A 66 9.63 -0.28 3.53
C PRO A 66 8.95 -0.48 4.89
N ILE A 67 7.65 -0.75 4.89
CA ILE A 67 6.80 -0.92 6.07
C ILE A 67 5.57 -1.72 5.65
N HIS A 68 4.93 -2.41 6.60
CA HIS A 68 3.68 -3.10 6.35
C HIS A 68 2.63 -2.12 5.82
N THR A 69 2.12 -2.38 4.64
CA THR A 69 1.25 -1.46 3.91
C THR A 69 -0.12 -2.10 3.72
N TYR A 70 -1.13 -1.49 4.32
CA TYR A 70 -2.52 -1.85 4.10
C TYR A 70 -3.15 -0.93 3.04
N ILE A 71 -3.85 -1.53 2.08
CA ILE A 71 -4.57 -0.79 1.05
C ILE A 71 -6.05 -1.15 1.08
N LEU A 72 -6.88 -0.16 0.72
CA LEU A 72 -8.30 -0.36 0.51
C LEU A 72 -8.59 -0.88 -0.91
N GLY A 73 -9.82 -1.30 -1.13
CA GLY A 73 -10.27 -1.89 -2.39
C GLY A 73 -10.30 -0.89 -3.54
N ALA A 74 -10.52 -1.42 -4.74
CA ALA A 74 -10.64 -0.63 -5.96
C ALA A 74 -11.64 0.53 -5.81
N ALA A 75 -11.22 1.76 -6.10
CA ALA A 75 -12.14 2.88 -6.23
C ALA A 75 -12.72 3.01 -7.65
N SER A 76 -12.30 2.16 -8.59
CA SER A 76 -12.78 2.15 -9.98
C SER A 76 -12.89 0.73 -10.56
N GLN A 77 -13.70 0.57 -11.61
CA GLN A 77 -13.86 -0.72 -12.28
C GLN A 77 -12.55 -1.20 -12.91
N GLU A 78 -11.72 -0.28 -13.43
CA GLU A 78 -10.41 -0.58 -14.02
C GLU A 78 -9.41 -1.17 -13.03
N THR A 79 -9.46 -0.73 -11.77
CA THR A 79 -8.54 -1.18 -10.72
C THR A 79 -9.00 -2.47 -10.05
N THR A 80 -10.23 -2.93 -10.30
CA THR A 80 -10.80 -4.15 -9.72
C THR A 80 -9.96 -5.40 -10.06
N ARG A 81 -9.31 -5.43 -11.23
CA ARG A 81 -8.43 -6.54 -11.66
C ARG A 81 -7.22 -6.80 -10.75
N PHE A 82 -6.84 -5.82 -9.92
CA PHE A 82 -5.74 -5.97 -8.97
C PHE A 82 -6.16 -6.67 -7.67
N PHE A 83 -7.46 -6.88 -7.45
CA PHE A 83 -8.01 -7.44 -6.21
C PHE A 83 -8.63 -8.81 -6.50
N PRO A 84 -7.92 -9.92 -6.23
CA PRO A 84 -8.36 -11.27 -6.61
C PRO A 84 -9.48 -11.83 -5.71
N SER A 85 -9.65 -11.29 -4.50
CA SER A 85 -10.64 -11.75 -3.52
C SER A 85 -11.45 -10.57 -2.99
N ALA A 86 -12.63 -10.82 -2.44
CA ALA A 86 -13.40 -9.82 -1.70
C ALA A 86 -12.99 -9.73 -0.22
N ASP A 87 -12.42 -10.80 0.34
CA ASP A 87 -12.22 -10.97 1.79
C ASP A 87 -10.85 -10.46 2.29
N GLY A 88 -10.12 -9.75 1.43
CA GLY A 88 -8.76 -9.30 1.70
C GLY A 88 -7.73 -10.39 1.39
N CYS A 89 -6.52 -9.96 1.03
CA CYS A 89 -5.41 -10.86 0.75
C CYS A 89 -4.09 -10.09 0.71
N GLU A 90 -2.99 -10.80 0.93
CA GLU A 90 -1.67 -10.28 0.57
C GLU A 90 -1.55 -10.19 -0.96
N LEU A 91 -1.19 -9.02 -1.47
CA LEU A 91 -1.05 -8.77 -2.92
C LEU A 91 0.40 -8.86 -3.39
N ALA A 92 1.33 -8.51 -2.50
CA ALA A 92 2.78 -8.62 -2.66
C ALA A 92 3.42 -8.64 -1.26
N ASP A 93 4.72 -8.98 -1.18
CA ASP A 93 5.46 -8.98 0.08
C ASP A 93 5.26 -7.66 0.84
N ASN A 94 4.64 -7.75 2.03
CA ASN A 94 4.40 -6.63 2.93
C ASN A 94 3.37 -5.59 2.43
N ILE A 95 2.52 -5.96 1.45
CA ILE A 95 1.42 -5.16 0.92
C ILE A 95 0.13 -5.98 0.95
N THR A 96 -0.80 -5.60 1.83
CA THR A 96 -2.02 -6.33 2.12
C THR A 96 -3.24 -5.52 1.72
N TYR A 97 -4.14 -6.12 0.96
CA TYR A 97 -5.47 -5.59 0.73
C TYR A 97 -6.42 -6.04 1.86
N LEU A 98 -7.11 -5.08 2.48
CA LEU A 98 -7.97 -5.32 3.65
C LEU A 98 -9.32 -5.97 3.35
N GLY A 99 -9.69 -6.11 2.07
CA GLY A 99 -11.01 -6.61 1.70
C GLY A 99 -12.02 -5.49 1.44
N LYS A 100 -13.14 -5.88 0.83
CA LYS A 100 -14.25 -5.00 0.54
C LYS A 100 -15.21 -5.04 1.71
N SER A 101 -15.58 -3.88 2.25
CA SER A 101 -16.63 -3.82 3.26
C SER A 101 -17.94 -4.36 2.68
N ARG A 102 -18.47 -5.44 3.26
CA ARG A 102 -19.83 -5.91 3.02
C ARG A 102 -20.71 -5.34 4.13
N LEU A 103 -21.33 -4.20 3.88
CA LEU A 103 -22.50 -3.73 4.62
C LEU A 103 -23.73 -3.99 3.78
#